data_AF-U4ULS6-F1
#
_entry.id   AF-U4ULS6-F1
#
_cell.length_a   1.000
_cell.length_b   1.000
_cell.length_c   1.000
_cell.angle_alpha   90.00
_cell.angle_beta   90.00
_cell.angle_gamma   90.00
#
_symmetry.space_group_name_H-M   'P 1'
#
loop_
_entity.id
_entity.type
_entity.pdbx_description
1 polymer ?
#
loop_
_entity_poly.entity_id
_entity_poly.type
_entity_poly.pdbx_seq_one_letter_code
_entity_poly.pdbx_strand_id
1 'polypeptide(L)'
;MDCCAPLSPPPILDITDDELVSISVRDLNRTLKLRGLTREEIVRMKQRRRTLKNRGYAASCRIKRIEQKDELEVEKTQEWRDMEVMQEELVTMKEEMSTIRSRYDALKRFAGTNKIHIPVELEHL
;
A
#
# COMPACT_ATOMS: atom_id res chain seq x y z
N MET A 1 33.99 -34.55 -15.67
CA MET A 1 33.38 -35.77 -15.08
C MET A 1 32.35 -35.24 -14.11
N ASP A 2 31.12 -35.03 -14.58
CA ASP A 2 30.13 -34.27 -13.83
C ASP A 2 28.78 -34.98 -13.94
N CYS A 3 28.61 -36.02 -13.12
CA CYS A 3 27.30 -36.63 -12.91
C CYS A 3 26.57 -35.81 -11.84
N CYS A 4 25.82 -34.81 -12.27
CA CYS A 4 24.85 -34.11 -11.44
C CYS A 4 23.73 -35.11 -11.10
N ALA A 5 23.75 -35.66 -9.88
CA ALA A 5 22.71 -36.56 -9.40
C ALA A 5 21.37 -35.78 -9.24
N PRO A 6 20.22 -36.39 -9.57
CA PRO A 6 18.93 -35.71 -9.47
C PRO A 6 18.59 -35.38 -8.01
N LEU A 7 18.26 -34.11 -7.74
CA LEU A 7 18.01 -33.51 -6.42
C LEU A 7 16.71 -33.95 -5.73
N SER A 8 16.06 -35.03 -6.18
CA SER A 8 14.76 -35.43 -5.68
C SER A 8 14.82 -36.85 -5.14
N PRO A 9 14.64 -37.06 -3.82
CA PRO A 9 14.41 -38.39 -3.27
C PRO A 9 13.20 -39.03 -3.94
N PRO A 10 13.16 -40.37 -4.11
CA PRO A 10 12.00 -41.06 -4.64
C PRO A 10 10.75 -40.73 -3.82
N PRO A 11 9.56 -40.66 -4.45
CA PRO A 11 8.33 -40.26 -3.79
C PRO A 11 8.00 -41.27 -2.69
N ILE A 12 8.22 -40.86 -1.45
CA ILE A 12 7.69 -41.56 -0.29
C ILE A 12 6.25 -41.06 -0.13
N LEU A 13 5.29 -41.92 -0.49
CA LEU A 13 3.85 -41.83 -0.23
C LEU A 13 3.03 -40.82 -1.06
N ASP A 14 1.78 -41.23 -1.34
CA ASP A 14 0.71 -40.56 -2.10
C ASP A 14 0.20 -39.21 -1.53
N ILE A 15 0.98 -38.50 -0.71
CA ILE A 15 0.62 -37.15 -0.25
C ILE A 15 1.10 -36.15 -1.29
N THR A 16 0.15 -35.45 -1.92
CA THR A 16 0.45 -34.39 -2.90
C THR A 16 1.10 -33.19 -2.22
N ASP A 17 1.81 -32.35 -2.99
CA ASP A 17 2.40 -31.13 -2.45
C ASP A 17 1.33 -30.20 -1.85
N ASP A 18 0.16 -30.10 -2.50
CA ASP A 18 -0.97 -29.27 -2.06
C ASP A 18 -1.57 -29.77 -0.75
N GLU A 19 -1.79 -31.08 -0.63
CA GLU A 19 -2.24 -31.68 0.63
C GLU A 19 -1.19 -31.48 1.73
N LEU A 20 0.10 -31.63 1.40
CA LEU A 20 1.21 -31.49 2.33
C LEU A 20 1.37 -30.06 2.87
N VAL A 21 1.02 -29.01 2.13
CA VAL A 21 1.05 -27.63 2.63
C VAL A 21 -0.21 -27.22 3.37
N SER A 22 -1.36 -27.79 3.00
CA SER A 22 -2.69 -27.44 3.53
C SER A 22 -3.02 -28.13 4.85
N ILE A 23 -2.61 -29.39 5.04
CA ILE A 23 -2.90 -30.16 6.26
C ILE A 23 -2.37 -29.43 7.52
N SER A 24 -3.03 -29.56 8.67
CA SER A 24 -2.51 -28.98 9.91
C SER A 24 -1.24 -29.71 10.38
N VAL A 25 -0.41 -29.08 11.22
CA VAL A 25 0.78 -29.75 11.79
C VAL A 25 0.37 -30.94 12.67
N ARG A 26 -0.76 -30.83 13.38
CA ARG A 26 -1.31 -31.90 14.22
C ARG A 26 -1.70 -33.11 13.37
N ASP A 27 -2.48 -32.87 12.31
CA ASP A 27 -3.00 -33.94 11.47
C ASP A 27 -1.89 -34.56 10.62
N LEU A 28 -0.93 -33.77 10.16
CA LEU A 28 0.29 -34.29 9.52
C LEU A 28 1.03 -35.26 10.45
N ASN A 29 1.31 -34.84 11.69
CA ASN A 29 2.01 -35.72 12.64
C ASN A 29 1.20 -36.99 12.95
N ARG A 30 -0.14 -36.90 13.03
CA ARG A 30 -1.01 -38.06 13.24
C ARG A 30 -0.95 -39.03 12.06
N THR A 31 -1.13 -38.53 10.83
CA THR A 31 -1.11 -39.33 9.60
C THR A 31 0.24 -40.02 9.41
N LEU A 32 1.35 -39.32 9.63
CA LEU A 32 2.68 -39.90 9.49
C LEU A 32 2.94 -41.02 10.50
N LYS A 33 2.46 -40.89 11.75
CA LYS A 33 2.56 -41.92 12.78
C LYS A 33 1.66 -43.14 12.50
N LEU A 34 0.40 -42.90 12.12
CA LEU A 34 -0.56 -43.98 11.81
C LEU A 34 -0.12 -44.84 10.62
N ARG A 35 0.62 -44.24 9.68
CA ARG A 35 1.21 -44.97 8.54
C ARG A 35 2.47 -45.77 8.89
N GLY A 36 2.94 -45.72 10.14
CA GLY A 36 4.10 -46.50 10.59
C GLY A 36 5.44 -46.05 9.99
N LEU A 37 5.55 -44.78 9.58
CA LEU A 37 6.78 -44.24 9.00
C LEU A 37 7.93 -44.23 10.01
N THR A 38 9.15 -44.46 9.50
CA THR A 38 10.38 -44.33 10.28
C THR A 38 10.65 -42.87 10.64
N ARG A 39 11.50 -42.65 11.64
CA ARG A 39 11.86 -41.31 12.10
C ARG A 39 12.46 -40.48 10.97
N GLU A 40 13.31 -41.09 10.14
CA GLU A 40 14.01 -40.47 9.02
C GLU A 40 13.03 -40.01 7.93
N GLU A 41 12.00 -40.82 7.63
CA GLU A 41 10.97 -40.47 6.67
C GLU A 41 10.06 -39.34 7.17
N ILE A 42 9.71 -39.35 8.46
CA ILE A 42 8.96 -38.26 9.10
C ILE A 42 9.73 -36.94 8.98
N VAL A 43 11.03 -36.95 9.25
CA VAL A 43 11.89 -35.77 9.12
C VAL A 43 11.92 -35.29 7.67
N ARG A 44 12.07 -36.21 6.70
CA ARG A 44 12.06 -35.88 5.26
C ARG A 44 10.75 -35.23 4.83
N MET A 45 9.61 -35.75 5.28
CA MET A 45 8.28 -35.17 4.98
C MET A 45 8.09 -33.79 5.59
N LYS A 46 8.57 -33.57 6.81
CA LYS A 46 8.57 -32.24 7.45
C LYS A 46 9.45 -31.25 6.69
N GLN A 47 10.63 -31.68 6.23
CA GLN A 47 11.52 -30.84 5.45
C GLN A 47 10.93 -30.48 4.08
N ARG A 48 10.31 -31.45 3.39
CA ARG A 48 9.57 -31.21 2.14
C ARG A 48 8.47 -30.17 2.36
N ARG A 49 7.62 -30.34 3.40
CA ARG A 49 6.60 -29.34 3.76
C ARG A 49 7.19 -27.96 4.03
N ARG A 50 8.29 -27.87 4.79
CA ARG A 50 8.95 -26.58 5.09
C ARG A 50 9.40 -25.89 3.81
N THR A 51 10.00 -26.64 2.90
CA THR A 51 10.47 -26.13 1.60
C THR A 51 9.32 -25.60 0.75
N LEU A 52 8.21 -26.35 0.68
CA LEU A 52 7.02 -25.93 -0.06
C LEU A 52 6.35 -24.69 0.54
N LYS A 53 6.20 -24.63 1.87
CA LYS A 53 5.66 -23.43 2.54
C LYS A 53 6.55 -22.21 2.32
N ASN A 54 7.87 -22.37 2.43
CA ASN A 54 8.82 -21.28 2.18
C ASN A 54 8.75 -20.78 0.74
N ARG A 55 8.52 -21.67 -0.24
CA ARG A 55 8.25 -21.27 -1.63
C ARG A 55 7.00 -20.39 -1.72
N GLY A 56 5.91 -20.79 -1.07
CA GLY A 56 4.69 -19.98 -0.99
C GLY A 56 4.93 -18.62 -0.31
N TYR A 57 5.65 -18.60 0.81
CA TYR A 57 5.98 -17.35 1.50
C TYR A 57 6.84 -16.42 0.66
N ALA A 58 7.78 -16.94 -0.15
CA ALA A 58 8.57 -16.12 -1.06
C ALA A 58 7.70 -15.48 -2.15
N ALA A 59 6.72 -16.21 -2.70
CA ALA A 59 5.76 -15.66 -3.66
C ALA A 59 4.87 -14.60 -3.01
N SER A 60 4.26 -14.88 -1.86
CA SER A 60 3.44 -13.92 -1.11
C SER A 60 4.22 -12.67 -0.70
N CYS A 61 5.50 -12.81 -0.34
CA CYS A 61 6.37 -11.67 -0.02
C CYS A 61 6.59 -10.75 -1.23
N ARG A 62 6.77 -11.32 -2.42
CA ARG A 62 6.88 -10.55 -3.67
C ARG A 62 5.57 -9.82 -3.99
N ILE A 63 4.44 -10.52 -3.89
CA ILE A 63 3.11 -9.94 -4.13
C ILE A 63 2.86 -8.77 -3.18
N LYS A 64 3.01 -8.97 -1.87
CA LYS A 64 2.82 -7.91 -0.87
C LYS A 64 3.70 -6.68 -1.10
N ARG A 65 4.94 -6.88 -1.58
CA ARG A 65 5.84 -5.78 -1.89
C ARG A 65 5.36 -4.97 -3.11
N ILE A 66 4.84 -5.67 -4.13
CA ILE A 66 4.28 -5.03 -5.32
C ILE A 66 3.02 -4.28 -4.93
N GLU A 67 2.09 -4.92 -4.22
CA GLU A 67 0.87 -4.28 -3.71
C GLU A 67 1.18 -3.03 -2.90
N GLN A 68 2.13 -3.10 -1.95
CA GLN A 68 2.53 -1.94 -1.15
C GLN A 68 3.14 -0.82 -2.00
N LYS A 69 3.90 -1.16 -3.04
CA LYS A 69 4.47 -0.18 -3.97
C LYS A 69 3.35 0.51 -4.76
N ASP A 70 2.40 -0.26 -5.26
CA ASP A 70 1.29 0.24 -6.06
C ASP A 70 0.37 1.13 -5.22
N GLU A 71 0.09 0.75 -3.97
CA GLU A 71 -0.64 1.57 -3.00
C GLU A 71 0.04 2.94 -2.78
N LEU A 72 1.36 2.95 -2.56
CA LEU A 72 2.13 4.19 -2.40
C LEU A 72 2.15 5.05 -3.67
N GLU A 73 2.15 4.44 -4.86
CA GLU A 73 2.07 5.17 -6.13
C GLU A 73 0.70 5.83 -6.33
N VAL A 74 -0.37 5.15 -5.92
CA VAL A 74 -1.73 5.72 -5.92
C VAL A 74 -1.83 6.88 -4.92
N GLU A 75 -1.36 6.69 -3.69
CA GLU A 75 -1.35 7.73 -2.65
C GLU A 75 -0.59 8.97 -3.11
N LYS A 76 0.65 8.79 -3.60
CA LYS A 76 1.44 9.87 -4.18
C LYS A 76 0.65 10.60 -5.27
N THR A 77 0.05 9.88 -6.21
CA THR A 77 -0.69 10.52 -7.32
C THR A 77 -1.90 11.30 -6.80
N GLN A 78 -2.57 10.81 -5.77
CA GLN A 78 -3.68 11.52 -5.13
C GLN A 78 -3.20 12.80 -4.45
N GLU A 79 -2.14 12.73 -3.63
CA GLU A 79 -1.57 13.91 -2.96
C GLU A 79 -1.15 15.00 -3.96
N TRP A 80 -0.56 14.61 -5.10
CA TRP A 80 -0.21 15.55 -6.16
C TRP A 80 -1.44 16.26 -6.74
N ARG A 81 -2.52 15.52 -7.01
CA ARG A 81 -3.77 16.11 -7.50
C ARG A 81 -4.39 17.06 -6.47
N ASP A 82 -4.39 16.67 -5.19
CA ASP A 82 -4.94 17.50 -4.12
C ASP A 82 -4.13 18.80 -3.96
N MET A 83 -2.81 18.73 -4.13
CA MET A 83 -1.93 19.90 -4.13
C MET A 83 -2.24 20.85 -5.31
N GLU A 84 -2.43 20.31 -6.52
CA GLU A 84 -2.79 21.11 -7.70
C GLU A 84 -4.12 21.83 -7.49
N VAL A 85 -5.16 21.12 -7.03
CA VAL A 85 -6.47 21.70 -6.72
C VAL A 85 -6.34 22.81 -5.68
N MET A 86 -5.61 22.58 -4.59
CA MET A 86 -5.42 23.59 -3.54
C MET A 86 -4.66 24.83 -4.06
N GLN A 87 -3.70 24.65 -4.96
CA GLN A 87 -3.00 25.77 -5.58
C GLN A 87 -3.94 26.60 -6.47
N GLU A 88 -4.80 25.95 -7.26
CA GLU A 88 -5.81 26.63 -8.08
C GLU A 88 -6.82 27.41 -7.22
N GLU A 89 -7.29 26.81 -6.13
CA GLU A 89 -8.17 27.46 -5.16
C GLU A 89 -7.50 28.69 -4.52
N LEU A 90 -6.22 28.58 -4.14
CA LEU A 90 -5.46 29.70 -3.60
C LEU A 90 -5.29 30.86 -4.60
N VAL A 91 -5.07 30.55 -5.89
CA VAL A 91 -5.01 31.58 -6.94
C VAL A 91 -6.36 32.26 -7.06
N THR A 92 -7.44 31.49 -7.17
CA THR A 92 -8.81 32.01 -7.29
C THR A 92 -9.17 32.91 -6.12
N MET A 93 -8.93 32.47 -4.88
CA MET A 93 -9.19 33.28 -3.68
C MET A 93 -8.38 34.59 -3.66
N LYS A 94 -7.13 34.57 -4.11
CA LYS A 94 -6.31 35.79 -4.21
C LYS A 94 -6.86 36.77 -5.23
N GLU A 95 -7.34 36.29 -6.37
CA GLU A 95 -7.96 37.12 -7.40
C GLU A 95 -9.28 37.74 -6.92
N GLU A 96 -10.10 36.96 -6.20
CA GLU A 96 -11.31 37.47 -5.56
C GLU A 96 -10.99 38.55 -4.53
N MET A 97 -10.01 38.31 -3.66
CA MET A 97 -9.58 39.28 -2.64
C MET A 97 -9.04 40.56 -3.28
N SER A 98 -8.25 40.45 -4.35
CA SER A 98 -7.76 41.60 -5.13
C SER A 98 -8.90 42.38 -5.77
N THR A 99 -9.89 41.69 -6.33
CA THR A 99 -11.07 42.30 -6.94
C THR A 99 -11.90 43.07 -5.91
N ILE A 100 -12.16 42.45 -4.76
CA ILE A 100 -12.88 43.09 -3.64
C ILE A 100 -12.09 44.31 -3.15
N ARG A 101 -10.77 44.19 -2.99
CA ARG A 101 -9.92 45.31 -2.57
C ARG A 101 -9.99 46.48 -3.54
N SER A 102 -9.86 46.21 -4.84
CA SER A 102 -9.93 47.25 -5.87
C SER A 102 -11.29 47.96 -5.87
N ARG A 103 -12.39 47.22 -5.69
CA ARG A 103 -13.74 47.81 -5.59
C ARG A 103 -13.87 48.68 -4.36
N TYR A 104 -13.36 48.20 -3.21
CA TYR A 104 -13.35 48.94 -1.97
C TYR A 104 -12.56 50.25 -2.08
N ASP A 105 -11.34 50.21 -2.61
CA ASP A 105 -10.49 51.37 -2.80
C ASP A 105 -11.10 52.40 -3.79
N ALA A 106 -11.86 51.94 -4.78
CA ALA A 106 -12.59 52.82 -5.69
C ALA A 106 -13.74 53.55 -4.97
N LEU A 107 -14.52 52.83 -4.15
CA LEU A 107 -15.59 53.41 -3.34
C LEU A 107 -15.04 54.41 -2.31
N LYS A 108 -13.93 54.06 -1.64
CA LYS A 108 -13.24 54.94 -0.68
C LYS A 108 -12.80 56.25 -1.34
N ARG A 109 -12.21 56.17 -2.54
CA ARG A 109 -11.84 57.36 -3.35
C ARG A 109 -13.06 58.21 -3.74
N PHE A 110 -14.15 57.56 -4.16
CA PHE A 110 -15.40 58.26 -4.49
C PHE A 110 -15.97 59.00 -3.28
N ALA A 111 -16.06 58.35 -2.12
CA ALA A 111 -16.55 58.95 -0.89
C ALA A 111 -15.70 60.15 -0.46
N GLY A 112 -14.36 60.02 -0.50
CA GLY A 112 -13.44 61.13 -0.22
C GLY A 112 -13.64 62.33 -1.15
N THR A 113 -13.82 62.08 -2.46
CA THR A 113 -14.09 63.14 -3.46
C THR A 113 -15.40 63.86 -3.18
N ASN A 114 -16.43 63.13 -2.76
CA ASN A 114 -17.77 63.67 -2.47
C ASN A 114 -17.95 64.13 -1.02
N LYS A 115 -16.87 64.15 -0.21
CA LYS A 115 -16.90 64.49 1.23
C LYS A 115 -17.91 63.66 2.03
N ILE A 116 -18.14 62.41 1.61
CA ILE A 116 -18.96 61.45 2.35
C ILE A 116 -18.12 60.91 3.49
N HIS A 117 -18.60 61.05 4.72
CA HIS A 117 -17.91 60.56 5.91
C HIS A 117 -17.85 59.02 5.90
N ILE A 118 -16.63 58.47 6.01
CA ILE A 118 -16.41 57.02 6.10
C ILE A 118 -16.17 56.68 7.58
N PRO A 119 -16.91 55.72 8.17
CA PRO A 119 -16.64 55.24 9.52
C PRO A 119 -15.18 54.76 9.69
N VAL A 120 -14.58 55.09 10.84
CA VAL A 120 -13.15 54.84 11.13
C VAL A 120 -12.82 53.34 11.12
N GLU A 121 -13.80 52.50 11.44
CA GLU A 121 -13.71 51.04 11.40
C GLU A 121 -13.45 50.51 9.98
N LEU A 122 -13.86 51.26 8.96
CA LEU A 122 -13.65 50.89 7.56
C LEU A 122 -12.34 51.49 7.01
N GLU A 123 -11.75 52.50 7.64
CA GLU A 123 -10.57 53.18 7.08
C GLU A 123 -9.35 52.27 6.88
N HIS A 124 -9.25 51.20 7.67
CA HIS A 124 -8.07 50.31 7.73
C HIS A 124 -8.33 48.88 7.20
N LEU A 125 -9.53 48.62 6.68
CA LEU A 125 -9.86 47.33 6.04
C LEU A 125 -9.16 47.17 4.69
#